data_AF-A0A962YBL0-F1
#
_entry.id   AF-A0A962YBL0-F1
#
_cell.length_a   1.000
_cell.length_b   1.000
_cell.length_c   1.000
_cell.angle_alpha   90.00
_cell.angle_beta   90.00
_cell.angle_gamma   90.00
#
_symmetry.space_group_name_H-M   'P 1'
#
loop_
_entity.id
_entity.type
_entity.pdbx_description
1 polymer ?
#
loop_
_entity_poly.entity_id
_entity_poly.type
_entity_poly.pdbx_seq_one_letter_code
_entity_poly.pdbx_strand_id
1 'polypeptide(L)'
;HSLSIDGPAYDLLVTMSKFLSLGMPLQDVIRTTTQAPAAAIRRPDLGTLAPGAAGDATILDVQNGSFEYADVLGETVNGSQRLVSKGSVLNGAWWD
;
A
#
# COMPACT_ATOMS: atom_id res chain seq x y z
N HIS A 1 11.38 -2.55 -14.22
CA HIS A 1 10.91 -1.16 -14.17
C HIS A 1 12.09 -0.24 -14.47
N SER A 2 12.23 0.28 -15.69
CA SER A 2 13.36 1.16 -16.05
C SER A 2 13.20 2.60 -15.56
N LEU A 3 11.96 3.11 -15.49
CA LEU A 3 11.63 4.48 -15.08
C LEU A 3 11.43 4.64 -13.56
N SER A 4 11.76 3.63 -12.75
CA SER A 4 11.55 3.69 -11.30
C SER A 4 12.69 3.10 -10.47
N ILE A 5 13.86 2.92 -11.08
CA ILE A 5 15.03 2.34 -10.41
C ILE A 5 15.45 3.20 -9.22
N ASP A 6 15.49 4.52 -9.41
CA ASP A 6 15.84 5.50 -8.37
C ASP A 6 14.61 6.23 -7.80
N GLY A 7 13.42 5.64 -7.97
CA GLY A 7 12.14 6.29 -7.72
C GLY A 7 11.48 6.83 -8.99
N PRO A 8 10.26 7.38 -8.89
CA PRO A 8 9.64 7.87 -7.66
C PRO A 8 8.69 6.88 -6.98
N ALA A 9 8.55 5.67 -7.51
CA ALA A 9 7.83 4.57 -6.86
C ALA A 9 8.80 3.77 -5.97
N TYR A 10 9.20 4.37 -4.85
CA TYR A 10 10.21 3.79 -3.94
C TYR A 10 9.74 2.48 -3.30
N ASP A 11 8.47 2.45 -2.88
CA ASP A 11 7.84 1.28 -2.29
C ASP A 11 6.31 1.33 -2.51
N LEU A 12 5.64 0.26 -2.07
CA LEU A 12 4.19 0.13 -2.19
C LEU A 12 3.45 1.20 -1.36
N LEU A 13 3.94 1.58 -0.18
CA LEU A 13 3.28 2.56 0.69
C LEU A 13 3.35 3.97 0.13
N VAL A 14 4.47 4.36 -0.49
CA VAL A 14 4.59 5.61 -1.25
C VAL A 14 3.57 5.62 -2.38
N THR A 15 3.46 4.52 -3.12
CA THR A 15 2.50 4.39 -4.23
C THR A 15 1.05 4.47 -3.72
N MET A 16 0.71 3.77 -2.64
CA MET A 16 -0.59 3.85 -1.99
C MET A 16 -0.92 5.28 -1.51
N SER A 17 0.06 5.97 -0.92
CA SER A 17 -0.12 7.34 -0.43
C SER A 17 -0.32 8.36 -1.55
N LYS A 18 0.30 8.14 -2.73
CA LYS A 18 0.00 8.92 -3.95
C LYS A 18 -1.46 8.80 -4.34
N PHE A 19 -1.99 7.58 -4.43
CA PHE A 19 -3.39 7.37 -4.79
C PHE A 19 -4.36 7.95 -3.75
N LEU A 20 -4.02 7.85 -2.46
CA LEU A 20 -4.78 8.52 -1.40
C LEU A 20 -4.79 10.04 -1.61
N SER A 21 -3.64 10.64 -1.95
CA SER A 21 -3.50 12.08 -2.22
C SER A 21 -4.23 12.53 -3.49
N LEU A 22 -4.40 11.63 -4.47
CA LEU A 22 -5.20 11.84 -5.68
C LEU A 22 -6.71 11.64 -5.45
N GLY A 23 -7.15 11.42 -4.20
CA GLY A 23 -8.55 11.33 -3.83
C GLY A 23 -9.14 9.92 -3.87
N MET A 24 -8.33 8.87 -4.08
CA MET A 24 -8.83 7.50 -3.93
C MET A 24 -9.16 7.21 -2.45
N PRO A 25 -10.36 6.71 -2.14
CA PRO A 25 -10.72 6.36 -0.76
C PRO A 25 -9.75 5.36 -0.15
N LEU A 26 -9.41 5.50 1.14
CA LEU A 26 -8.47 4.60 1.82
C LEU A 26 -8.85 3.12 1.65
N GLN A 27 -10.14 2.78 1.75
CA GLN A 27 -10.63 1.42 1.53
C GLN A 27 -10.31 0.87 0.12
N ASP A 28 -10.32 1.73 -0.89
CA ASP A 28 -10.01 1.37 -2.26
C ASP A 28 -8.50 1.19 -2.46
N VAL A 29 -7.70 2.04 -1.81
CA VAL A 29 -6.23 1.90 -1.76
C VAL A 29 -5.84 0.57 -1.10
N ILE A 30 -6.47 0.20 0.02
CA ILE A 30 -6.23 -1.09 0.68
C ILE A 30 -6.70 -2.25 -0.22
N ARG A 31 -7.90 -2.17 -0.81
CA ARG A 31 -8.42 -3.25 -1.67
C ARG A 31 -7.53 -3.50 -2.90
N THR A 32 -7.04 -2.45 -3.54
CA THR A 32 -6.19 -2.53 -4.74
C THR A 32 -4.78 -3.09 -4.45
N THR A 33 -4.40 -3.17 -3.18
CA THR A 33 -3.11 -3.72 -2.73
C THR A 33 -3.24 -5.03 -1.93
N THR A 34 -4.45 -5.54 -1.77
CA THR A 34 -4.74 -6.80 -1.03
C THR A 34 -5.60 -7.75 -1.88
N GLN A 35 -6.91 -7.58 -1.84
CA GLN A 35 -7.88 -8.47 -2.50
C GLN A 35 -7.73 -8.49 -4.02
N ALA A 36 -7.51 -7.33 -4.65
CA ALA A 36 -7.40 -7.25 -6.11
C ALA A 36 -6.20 -8.02 -6.69
N PRO A 37 -4.95 -7.85 -6.19
CA PRO A 37 -3.83 -8.66 -6.66
C PRO A 37 -3.98 -10.14 -6.30
N ALA A 38 -4.52 -10.48 -5.12
CA ALA A 38 -4.82 -11.87 -4.74
C ALA A 38 -5.77 -12.54 -5.74
N ALA A 39 -6.84 -11.84 -6.16
CA ALA A 39 -7.74 -12.30 -7.20
C ALA A 39 -7.04 -12.44 -8.57
N ALA A 40 -6.20 -11.49 -8.95
CA ALA A 40 -5.47 -11.51 -10.21
C ALA A 40 -4.56 -12.74 -10.36
N ILE A 41 -3.94 -13.19 -9.26
CA ILE A 41 -3.08 -14.39 -9.22
C ILE A 41 -3.83 -15.66 -8.81
N ARG A 42 -5.17 -15.61 -8.66
CA ARG A 42 -6.04 -16.73 -8.28
C ARG A 42 -5.65 -17.36 -6.93
N ARG A 43 -5.29 -16.54 -5.95
CA ARG A 43 -5.01 -16.94 -4.56
C ARG A 43 -6.03 -16.34 -3.59
N PRO A 44 -7.26 -16.89 -3.55
CA PRO A 44 -8.35 -16.36 -2.72
C PRO A 44 -8.08 -16.48 -1.21
N ASP A 45 -7.06 -17.26 -0.83
CA ASP A 45 -6.55 -17.41 0.53
C ASP A 45 -5.63 -16.25 0.98
N LEU A 46 -5.25 -15.35 0.07
CA LEU A 46 -4.44 -14.14 0.34
C LEU A 46 -5.29 -12.87 0.29
N GLY A 47 -4.75 -11.78 0.84
CA GLY A 47 -5.35 -10.44 0.74
C GLY A 47 -6.67 -10.27 1.50
N THR A 48 -6.95 -11.15 2.46
CA THR A 48 -8.17 -11.15 3.26
C THR A 48 -7.88 -11.52 4.72
N LEU A 49 -8.69 -11.01 5.64
CA LEU A 49 -8.64 -11.34 7.08
C LEU A 49 -9.75 -12.33 7.48
N ALA A 50 -10.35 -13.03 6.50
CA ALA A 50 -11.39 -14.02 6.75
C ALA A 50 -10.84 -15.26 7.49
N PRO A 51 -11.65 -15.93 8.34
CA PRO A 51 -11.26 -17.21 8.94
C PRO A 51 -10.83 -18.23 7.88
N GLY A 52 -9.71 -18.92 8.13
CA GLY A 52 -9.15 -19.92 7.20
C GLY A 52 -8.24 -19.36 6.10
N ALA A 53 -8.02 -18.04 6.04
CA ALA A 53 -7.01 -17.43 5.18
C ALA A 53 -5.58 -17.64 5.71
N ALA A 54 -4.58 -17.17 4.98
CA ALA A 54 -3.16 -17.37 5.30
C ALA A 54 -2.72 -16.86 6.69
N GLY A 55 -3.47 -15.94 7.31
CA GLY A 55 -3.10 -15.35 8.59
C GLY A 55 -2.04 -14.24 8.48
N ASP A 56 -1.93 -13.64 7.30
CA ASP A 56 -1.04 -12.51 7.03
C ASP A 56 -1.77 -11.17 7.23
N ALA A 57 -1.11 -10.21 7.87
CA ALA A 57 -1.63 -8.86 8.05
C ALA A 57 -0.49 -7.82 8.08
N THR A 58 -0.82 -6.58 7.74
CA THR A 58 0.09 -5.43 7.89
C THR A 58 -0.59 -4.36 8.71
N ILE A 59 0.11 -3.82 9.71
CA ILE A 59 -0.36 -2.71 10.52
C ILE A 59 0.13 -1.43 9.86
N LEU A 60 -0.82 -0.59 9.43
CA LEU A 60 -0.54 0.69 8.80
C LEU A 60 -1.00 1.84 9.69
N ASP A 61 -0.21 2.90 9.73
CA ASP A 61 -0.52 4.16 10.37
C ASP A 61 -0.73 5.24 9.30
N VAL A 62 -1.79 6.04 9.47
CA VAL A 62 -2.11 7.16 8.58
C VAL A 62 -1.60 8.43 9.24
N GLN A 63 -0.46 8.91 8.78
CA GLN A 63 0.16 10.12 9.31
C GLN A 63 -0.37 11.35 8.57
N ASN A 64 -0.78 12.36 9.34
CA ASN A 64 -1.13 13.66 8.79
C ASN A 64 0.12 14.54 8.71
N GLY A 65 0.26 15.31 7.63
CA GLY A 65 1.42 16.16 7.40
C GLY A 65 1.39 16.79 6.02
N SER A 66 2.53 17.27 5.53
CA SER A 66 2.71 17.72 4.15
C SER A 66 3.74 16.82 3.49
N PHE A 67 3.32 16.08 2.47
CA PHE A 67 4.16 15.11 1.77
C PHE A 67 4.08 15.36 0.26
N GLU A 68 5.21 15.63 -0.37
CA GLU A 68 5.28 15.76 -1.82
C GLU A 68 5.52 14.38 -2.46
N TYR A 69 4.79 14.11 -3.54
CA TYR A 69 4.95 12.90 -4.32
C TYR A 69 5.13 13.23 -5.80
N ALA A 70 6.18 12.70 -6.42
CA ALA A 70 6.43 12.86 -7.85
C ALA A 70 6.00 11.64 -8.67
N ASP A 71 5.60 11.85 -9.93
CA ASP A 71 5.50 10.79 -10.94
C ASP A 71 6.79 10.68 -11.77
N VAL A 72 6.82 9.72 -12.70
CA VAL A 72 8.02 9.45 -13.52
C VAL A 72 8.35 10.57 -14.52
N LEU A 73 7.42 11.50 -14.75
CA LEU A 73 7.62 12.69 -15.58
C LEU A 73 8.07 13.90 -14.75
N GLY A 74 8.08 13.78 -13.42
CA GLY A 74 8.44 14.86 -12.49
C GLY A 74 7.26 15.72 -12.04
N GLU A 75 6.04 15.39 -12.45
CA GLU A 75 4.83 16.07 -11.97
C GLU A 75 4.61 15.74 -10.50
N THR A 76 4.25 16.75 -9.70
CA THR A 76 4.14 16.62 -8.25
C THR A 76 2.71 16.78 -7.75
N VAL A 77 2.38 16.06 -6.68
CA VAL A 77 1.18 16.25 -5.88
C VAL A 77 1.56 16.36 -4.41
N ASN A 78 0.99 17.35 -3.72
CA ASN A 78 1.14 17.48 -2.27
C ASN A 78 -0.03 16.79 -1.57
N GLY A 79 0.27 15.76 -0.80
CA GLY A 79 -0.69 15.04 0.04
C GLY A 79 -0.68 15.53 1.48
N SER A 80 -1.85 15.58 2.10
CA SER A 80 -2.02 15.85 3.53
C SER A 80 -1.82 14.62 4.42
N GLN A 81 -1.69 13.43 3.80
CA GLN A 81 -1.60 12.15 4.48
C GLN A 81 -0.54 11.24 3.84
N ARG A 82 0.05 10.36 4.66
CA ARG A 82 0.96 9.28 4.23
C ARG A 82 0.66 8.00 5.02
N LEU A 83 0.73 6.87 4.34
CA LEU A 83 0.71 5.55 4.96
C LEU A 83 2.13 5.12 5.34
N VAL A 84 2.30 4.63 6.56
CA VAL A 84 3.55 4.04 7.04
C VAL A 84 3.30 2.68 7.66
N SER A 85 4.24 1.75 7.49
CA SER A 85 4.18 0.45 8.16
C SER A 85 4.56 0.58 9.64
N LYS A 86 3.84 -0.13 10.51
CA LYS A 86 4.15 -0.30 11.93
C LYS A 86 4.51 -1.74 12.28
N GLY A 87 4.40 -2.65 11.34
CA GLY A 87 4.73 -4.06 11.52
C GLY A 87 3.87 -4.96 10.63
N SER A 88 4.27 -6.22 10.60
CA SER A 88 3.60 -7.25 9.81
C SER A 88 3.38 -8.48 10.66
N VAL A 89 2.37 -9.24 10.31
CA VAL A 89 2.08 -10.57 10.82
C VAL A 89 2.15 -11.51 9.62
N LEU A 90 2.90 -12.59 9.75
CA LEU A 90 2.95 -13.66 8.76
C LEU A 90 2.54 -14.98 9.40
N ASN A 91 1.59 -15.68 8.80
CA ASN A 91 1.04 -16.95 9.31
C ASN A 91 0.64 -16.89 10.80
N GLY A 92 0.05 -15.78 11.25
CA GLY A 92 -0.40 -15.58 12.62
C GLY A 92 0.70 -15.23 13.63
N ALA A 93 1.96 -15.04 13.21
CA ALA A 93 3.05 -14.60 14.07
C ALA A 93 3.55 -13.20 13.69
N TRP A 94 3.91 -12.39 14.69
CA TRP A 94 4.54 -11.10 14.45
C TRP A 94 5.86 -11.29 13.70
N TRP A 95 6.11 -10.42 12.71
CA TRP A 95 7.29 -10.43 11.86
C TRP A 95 8.05 -9.11 12.05
N ASP A 96 9.20 -9.20 12.71
CA ASP A 96 10.16 -8.11 12.91
C ASP A 96 11.15 -7.99 11.73
#